data_AF-A0A356K1I7-F1
#
_entry.id   AF-A0A356K1I7-F1
#
_cell.length_a   1.000
_cell.length_b   1.000
_cell.length_c   1.000
_cell.angle_alpha   90.00
_cell.angle_beta   90.00
_cell.angle_gamma   90.00
#
_symmetry.space_group_name_H-M   'P 1'
#
loop_
_entity.id
_entity.type
_entity.pdbx_description
1 polymer ?
#
loop_
_entity_poly.entity_id
_entity_poly.type
_entity_poly.pdbx_seq_one_letter_code
_entity_poly.pdbx_strand_id
1 'polypeptide(L)'
;GITNPSNTSELKPTIYLQTGVQVTGSGTVSDPYIISPASDINLVSYTLDGQNTDKTYEWLSQNKVVDSITCQNGSVAEWDYSNNWLVFKTVKAPDYCTLDFKDGYTVTVNATNGTVTAPVSKSVGNGGSLSFTVTPNDGYVYESNTCGGTYSGNTYTVNNITNTKTCNITFKEKGPTLADLIQTNAVNENGYRYEGADPNNYIQMQKTDGTTEMWRIIGLFSDGENGEDVIRVRGGYVESAYDTSGKNHWPKSSLYTSFKNVYSTSNYKNTVNYKVYLGGTGNDSSSYTTNDYYNMERLLNNKGSVGSSAKSYYNSETVSVVNVGLIYPSDYGYGVLASDCARETELYMYSEPDNNKCHINNWLYQGSSKYQWLISPDAYYDDYSFWLSNYGYVSNNAKNSSGVTSSYLVSPVMALSADVKVTGSGTQTDPYVMQ
;
A
#
# COMPACT_ATOMS: atom_id res chain seq x y z
N GLY A 1 -25.52 28.81 -51.55
CA GLY A 1 -26.66 29.69 -51.88
C GLY A 1 -26.67 29.98 -53.36
N ILE A 2 -27.84 30.06 -53.99
CA ILE A 2 -27.95 30.43 -55.41
C ILE A 2 -27.62 31.92 -55.54
N THR A 3 -26.53 32.25 -56.23
CA THR A 3 -26.16 33.63 -56.55
C THR A 3 -26.78 34.04 -57.88
N ASN A 4 -27.64 35.05 -57.86
CA ASN A 4 -28.25 35.60 -59.08
C ASN A 4 -27.42 36.78 -59.59
N PRO A 5 -26.78 36.70 -60.77
CA PRO A 5 -26.17 37.87 -61.40
C PRO A 5 -27.26 38.82 -61.94
N SER A 6 -27.06 40.12 -61.78
CA SER A 6 -28.04 41.21 -62.00
C SER A 6 -28.42 41.51 -63.46
N ASN A 7 -28.13 40.60 -64.38
CA ASN A 7 -28.24 40.80 -65.83
C ASN A 7 -28.86 39.60 -66.58
N THR A 8 -29.64 38.75 -65.91
CA THR A 8 -30.35 37.62 -66.55
C THR A 8 -31.85 37.68 -66.25
N SER A 9 -32.66 37.05 -67.11
CA SER A 9 -34.14 37.11 -67.14
C SER A 9 -34.87 36.46 -65.94
N GLU A 10 -34.20 36.30 -64.79
CA GLU A 10 -34.71 35.67 -63.55
C GLU A 10 -35.34 34.27 -63.72
N LEU A 11 -35.19 33.63 -64.88
CA LEU A 11 -35.72 32.30 -65.14
C LEU A 11 -34.98 31.27 -64.28
N LYS A 12 -35.73 30.64 -63.36
CA LYS A 12 -35.21 29.57 -62.49
C LYS A 12 -35.51 28.21 -63.12
N PRO A 13 -34.51 27.34 -63.30
CA PRO A 13 -34.77 25.97 -63.76
C PRO A 13 -35.63 25.25 -62.73
N THR A 14 -36.69 24.57 -63.21
CA THR A 14 -37.46 23.63 -62.40
C THR A 14 -36.95 22.23 -62.70
N ILE A 15 -36.40 21.56 -61.68
CA ILE A 15 -35.94 20.18 -61.78
C ILE A 15 -36.97 19.31 -61.06
N TYR A 16 -37.51 18.32 -61.76
CA TYR A 16 -38.37 17.29 -61.17
C TYR A 16 -37.51 16.11 -60.77
N LEU A 17 -37.54 15.75 -59.49
CA LEU A 17 -36.93 14.52 -59.00
C LEU A 17 -37.94 13.39 -59.12
N GLN A 18 -37.46 12.21 -59.52
CA GLN A 18 -38.29 11.00 -59.51
C GLN A 18 -38.75 10.71 -58.07
N THR A 19 -39.97 10.18 -57.92
CA THR A 19 -40.45 9.72 -56.63
C THR A 19 -39.56 8.60 -56.09
N GLY A 20 -39.14 8.72 -54.83
CA GLY A 20 -38.25 7.76 -54.17
C GLY A 20 -36.75 8.04 -54.29
N VAL A 21 -36.34 9.18 -54.87
CA VAL A 21 -34.95 9.64 -54.84
C VAL A 21 -34.47 9.80 -53.39
N GLN A 22 -33.40 9.08 -53.05
CA GLN A 22 -32.75 9.17 -51.74
C GLN A 22 -31.67 10.25 -51.78
N VAL A 23 -31.60 11.03 -50.70
CA VAL A 23 -30.64 12.13 -50.54
C VAL A 23 -29.84 11.92 -49.26
N THR A 24 -28.57 12.33 -49.28
CA THR A 24 -27.74 12.45 -48.09
C THR A 24 -27.61 13.93 -47.70
N GLY A 25 -27.29 14.23 -46.44
CA GLY A 25 -27.20 15.60 -45.91
C GLY A 25 -28.51 16.09 -45.27
N SER A 26 -28.40 17.07 -44.38
CA SER A 26 -29.50 17.61 -43.57
C SER A 26 -30.39 18.62 -44.29
N GLY A 27 -29.95 19.15 -45.45
CA GLY A 27 -30.64 20.20 -46.19
C GLY A 27 -30.34 21.62 -45.70
N THR A 28 -29.34 21.79 -44.82
CA THR A 28 -28.89 23.11 -44.36
C THR A 28 -27.91 23.75 -45.35
N VAL A 29 -27.63 25.05 -45.22
CA VAL A 29 -26.67 25.75 -46.11
C VAL A 29 -25.25 25.18 -46.00
N SER A 30 -24.88 24.73 -44.80
CA SER A 30 -23.59 24.08 -44.53
C SER A 30 -23.56 22.59 -44.89
N ASP A 31 -24.72 21.95 -45.06
CA ASP A 31 -24.86 20.51 -45.33
C ASP A 31 -26.10 20.25 -46.22
N PRO A 32 -26.02 20.57 -47.53
CA PRO A 32 -27.15 20.50 -48.46
C PRO A 32 -27.50 19.05 -48.84
N TYR A 33 -28.72 18.84 -49.34
CA TYR A 33 -29.11 17.53 -49.89
C TYR A 33 -28.27 17.18 -51.14
N ILE A 34 -27.63 16.01 -51.10
CA ILE A 34 -26.87 15.42 -52.21
C ILE A 34 -27.64 14.20 -52.72
N ILE A 35 -27.93 14.17 -54.02
CA ILE A 35 -28.63 13.05 -54.66
C ILE A 35 -27.63 11.91 -54.88
N SER A 36 -27.92 10.72 -54.36
CA SER A 36 -27.07 9.54 -54.53
C SER A 36 -27.50 8.72 -55.77
N PRO A 37 -26.58 8.34 -56.68
CA PRO A 37 -26.90 7.50 -57.83
C PRO A 37 -27.32 6.09 -57.41
N ALA A 38 -28.29 5.51 -58.13
CA ALA A 38 -28.91 4.22 -57.83
C ALA A 38 -28.08 2.98 -58.22
N SER A 39 -26.75 3.02 -58.13
CA SER A 39 -25.86 1.89 -58.43
C SER A 39 -25.30 1.18 -57.20
N ASP A 40 -25.36 1.81 -56.03
CA ASP A 40 -24.57 1.42 -54.86
C ASP A 40 -25.46 0.94 -53.69
N ILE A 41 -24.83 0.29 -52.69
CA ILE A 41 -25.45 0.17 -51.37
C ILE A 41 -25.14 1.45 -50.59
N ASN A 42 -26.18 2.11 -50.10
CA ASN A 42 -26.02 3.31 -49.27
C ASN A 42 -26.57 3.08 -47.87
N LEU A 43 -25.80 3.51 -46.87
CA LEU A 43 -26.33 3.73 -45.54
C LEU A 43 -26.93 5.13 -45.48
N VAL A 44 -28.25 5.21 -45.43
CA VAL A 44 -28.96 6.47 -45.69
C VAL A 44 -29.44 7.18 -44.45
N SER A 45 -29.65 6.46 -43.34
CA SER A 45 -30.13 7.07 -42.11
C SER A 45 -29.82 6.22 -40.88
N TYR A 46 -29.89 6.89 -39.73
CA TYR A 46 -29.85 6.28 -38.41
C TYR A 46 -31.21 6.54 -37.74
N THR A 47 -31.74 5.54 -37.05
CA THR A 47 -32.94 5.66 -36.23
C THR A 47 -32.64 5.28 -34.78
N LEU A 48 -33.49 5.74 -33.87
CA LEU A 48 -33.48 5.37 -32.46
C LEU A 48 -34.86 4.82 -32.10
N ASP A 49 -34.92 3.57 -31.65
CA ASP A 49 -36.14 2.83 -31.35
C ASP A 49 -37.15 2.86 -32.53
N GLY A 50 -36.64 2.72 -33.76
CA GLY A 50 -37.41 2.76 -35.00
C GLY A 50 -37.92 4.14 -35.41
N GLN A 51 -37.51 5.22 -34.72
CA GLN A 51 -37.91 6.60 -35.01
C GLN A 51 -36.73 7.42 -35.54
N ASN A 52 -37.03 8.44 -36.37
CA ASN A 52 -36.01 9.38 -36.83
C ASN A 52 -35.36 10.10 -35.64
N THR A 53 -34.04 10.24 -35.67
CA THR A 53 -33.26 10.88 -34.61
C THR A 53 -32.43 12.05 -35.14
N ASP A 54 -32.24 13.06 -34.29
CA ASP A 54 -31.35 14.19 -34.55
C ASP A 54 -29.90 13.94 -34.11
N LYS A 55 -29.63 12.76 -33.52
CA LYS A 55 -28.32 12.40 -32.97
C LYS A 55 -27.36 11.95 -34.07
N THR A 56 -26.09 12.33 -33.92
CA THR A 56 -25.04 11.87 -34.82
C THR A 56 -24.70 10.41 -34.55
N TYR A 57 -24.09 9.75 -35.54
CA TYR A 57 -23.58 8.40 -35.39
C TYR A 57 -22.56 8.28 -34.25
N GLU A 58 -21.69 9.26 -34.04
CA GLU A 58 -20.73 9.27 -32.92
C GLU A 58 -21.45 9.27 -31.57
N TRP A 59 -22.51 10.07 -31.44
CA TRP A 59 -23.29 10.10 -30.21
C TRP A 59 -24.02 8.77 -29.98
N LEU A 60 -24.63 8.20 -31.03
CA LEU A 60 -25.35 6.93 -30.97
C LEU A 60 -24.40 5.78 -30.62
N SER A 61 -23.28 5.65 -31.32
CA SER A 61 -22.29 4.58 -31.05
C SER A 61 -21.68 4.67 -29.64
N GLN A 62 -21.55 5.86 -29.06
CA GLN A 62 -21.04 6.02 -27.68
C GLN A 62 -22.08 5.71 -26.59
N ASN A 63 -23.37 5.93 -26.85
CA ASN A 63 -24.41 5.91 -25.81
C ASN A 63 -25.48 4.81 -25.99
N LYS A 64 -25.56 4.24 -27.19
CA LYS A 64 -26.60 3.32 -27.65
C LYS A 64 -25.98 2.06 -28.25
N VAL A 65 -26.80 1.07 -28.54
CA VAL A 65 -26.39 -0.16 -29.23
C VAL A 65 -27.23 -0.35 -30.48
N VAL A 66 -26.63 -0.90 -31.55
CA VAL A 66 -27.33 -1.27 -32.76
C VAL A 66 -28.31 -2.38 -32.41
N ASP A 67 -29.59 -2.15 -32.72
CA ASP A 67 -30.66 -3.14 -32.53
C ASP A 67 -30.87 -3.95 -33.81
N SER A 68 -31.05 -3.26 -34.93
CA SER A 68 -31.34 -3.90 -36.21
C SER A 68 -30.78 -3.11 -37.38
N ILE A 69 -30.62 -3.80 -38.51
CA ILE A 69 -30.24 -3.21 -39.79
C ILE A 69 -31.30 -3.63 -40.80
N THR A 70 -31.99 -2.65 -41.37
CA THR A 70 -33.07 -2.88 -42.33
C THR A 70 -32.69 -2.32 -43.69
N CYS A 71 -32.69 -3.15 -44.72
CA CYS A 71 -32.38 -2.77 -46.10
C CYS A 71 -33.62 -2.97 -47.00
N GLN A 72 -33.94 -1.97 -47.82
CA GLN A 72 -35.20 -1.91 -48.60
C GLN A 72 -35.33 -3.02 -49.64
N ASN A 73 -34.26 -3.35 -50.34
CA ASN A 73 -34.25 -4.36 -51.41
C ASN A 73 -33.79 -5.74 -50.92
N GLY A 74 -33.66 -5.92 -49.61
CA GLY A 74 -33.47 -7.21 -48.96
C GLY A 74 -32.02 -7.71 -48.93
N SER A 75 -31.03 -6.80 -49.01
CA SER A 75 -29.68 -7.09 -48.51
C SER A 75 -29.75 -7.43 -47.02
N VAL A 76 -28.82 -8.27 -46.55
CA VAL A 76 -28.74 -8.70 -45.16
C VAL A 76 -27.38 -8.29 -44.63
N ALA A 77 -27.38 -7.57 -43.51
CA ALA A 77 -26.18 -7.12 -42.84
C ALA A 77 -26.30 -7.29 -41.32
N GLU A 78 -25.15 -7.41 -40.66
CA GLU A 78 -25.04 -7.47 -39.21
C GLU A 78 -23.99 -6.46 -38.73
N TRP A 79 -24.09 -6.07 -37.46
CA TRP A 79 -23.07 -5.24 -36.82
C TRP A 79 -22.04 -6.10 -36.11
N ASP A 80 -20.78 -5.97 -36.48
CA ASP A 80 -19.66 -6.59 -35.80
C ASP A 80 -19.05 -5.60 -34.80
N TYR A 81 -19.36 -5.81 -33.53
CA TYR A 81 -18.85 -4.98 -32.44
C TYR A 81 -17.36 -5.14 -32.16
N SER A 82 -16.75 -6.27 -32.53
CA SER A 82 -15.32 -6.49 -32.31
C SER A 82 -14.46 -5.63 -33.25
N ASN A 83 -14.93 -5.45 -34.50
CA ASN A 83 -14.22 -4.66 -35.50
C ASN A 83 -14.86 -3.29 -35.77
N ASN A 84 -16.02 -3.01 -35.16
CA ASN A 84 -16.84 -1.83 -35.43
C ASN A 84 -17.24 -1.72 -36.91
N TRP A 85 -17.67 -2.85 -37.49
CA TRP A 85 -17.97 -2.98 -38.92
C TRP A 85 -19.43 -3.30 -39.17
N LEU A 86 -19.96 -2.72 -40.24
CA LEU A 86 -21.18 -3.21 -40.89
C LEU A 86 -20.81 -4.33 -41.85
N VAL A 87 -21.25 -5.56 -41.58
CA VAL A 87 -20.89 -6.75 -42.34
C VAL A 87 -22.08 -7.23 -43.16
N PHE A 88 -22.04 -7.05 -44.48
CA PHE A 88 -23.04 -7.60 -45.39
C PHE A 88 -22.84 -9.11 -45.58
N LYS A 89 -23.90 -9.89 -45.33
CA LYS A 89 -23.95 -11.32 -45.63
C LYS A 89 -24.44 -11.58 -47.05
N THR A 90 -25.38 -10.77 -47.51
CA THR A 90 -25.90 -10.82 -48.88
C THR A 90 -26.18 -9.42 -49.39
N VAL A 91 -25.87 -9.15 -50.66
CA VAL A 91 -25.99 -7.85 -51.30
C VAL A 91 -26.97 -7.92 -52.48
N LYS A 92 -27.94 -7.01 -52.52
CA LYS A 92 -28.90 -6.83 -53.62
C LYS A 92 -28.90 -5.36 -54.08
N ALA A 93 -27.90 -4.98 -54.84
CA ALA A 93 -27.72 -3.59 -55.28
C ALA A 93 -28.71 -3.20 -56.41
N PRO A 94 -29.19 -1.93 -56.44
CA PRO A 94 -28.99 -0.92 -55.39
C PRO A 94 -29.79 -1.26 -54.13
N ASP A 95 -29.26 -0.93 -52.96
CA ASP A 95 -30.00 -1.09 -51.69
C ASP A 95 -29.73 0.07 -50.75
N TYR A 96 -30.71 0.36 -49.90
CA TYR A 96 -30.67 1.45 -48.95
C TYR A 96 -30.93 0.87 -47.56
N CYS A 97 -29.89 0.89 -46.74
CA CYS A 97 -29.93 0.33 -45.40
C CYS A 97 -30.07 1.45 -44.37
N THR A 98 -30.82 1.15 -43.31
CA THR A 98 -30.98 2.00 -42.12
C THR A 98 -30.46 1.22 -40.92
N LEU A 99 -29.63 1.87 -40.12
CA LEU A 99 -29.16 1.35 -38.84
C LEU A 99 -30.07 1.86 -37.74
N ASP A 100 -30.77 0.96 -37.07
CA ASP A 100 -31.58 1.30 -35.91
C ASP A 100 -30.80 1.03 -34.62
N PHE A 101 -30.80 2.02 -33.73
CA PHE A 101 -30.21 1.93 -32.40
C PHE A 101 -31.31 1.79 -31.35
N LYS A 102 -30.97 1.16 -30.23
CA LYS A 102 -31.78 1.13 -29.00
C LYS A 102 -30.96 1.56 -27.81
N ASP A 103 -31.60 1.63 -26.64
CA ASP A 103 -30.93 1.93 -25.38
C ASP A 103 -29.66 1.09 -25.14
N GLY A 104 -28.59 1.80 -24.75
CA GLY A 104 -27.32 1.19 -24.43
C GLY A 104 -27.36 0.38 -23.14
N TYR A 105 -26.22 -0.19 -22.79
CA TYR A 105 -26.09 -0.97 -21.57
C TYR A 105 -26.02 -0.07 -20.36
N THR A 106 -26.93 -0.32 -19.41
CA THR A 106 -27.01 0.45 -18.18
C THR A 106 -26.20 -0.24 -17.08
N VAL A 107 -25.35 0.52 -16.41
CA VAL A 107 -24.64 0.08 -15.20
C VAL A 107 -25.21 0.84 -14.01
N THR A 108 -25.74 0.11 -13.04
CA THR A 108 -26.16 0.66 -11.75
C THR A 108 -25.18 0.24 -10.67
N VAL A 109 -24.73 1.18 -9.84
CA VAL A 109 -23.80 0.91 -8.73
C VAL A 109 -24.51 1.12 -7.41
N ASN A 110 -24.39 0.14 -6.51
CA ASN A 110 -24.73 0.28 -5.09
C ASN A 110 -23.47 0.13 -4.24
N ALA A 111 -23.55 0.60 -3.00
CA ALA A 111 -22.49 0.46 -2.02
C ALA A 111 -23.02 -0.10 -0.70
N THR A 112 -22.31 -1.07 -0.14
CA THR A 112 -22.51 -1.60 1.22
C THR A 112 -21.47 -0.95 2.13
N ASN A 113 -21.90 -0.30 3.22
CA ASN A 113 -21.06 0.51 4.10
C ASN A 113 -20.32 1.66 3.37
N GLY A 114 -20.97 2.21 2.35
CA GLY A 114 -20.52 3.38 1.61
C GLY A 114 -21.69 4.03 0.91
N THR A 115 -21.39 5.08 0.15
CA THR A 115 -22.37 5.85 -0.62
C THR A 115 -21.90 6.00 -2.06
N VAL A 116 -22.87 6.00 -2.99
CA VAL A 116 -22.62 6.28 -4.41
C VAL A 116 -23.13 7.69 -4.69
N THR A 117 -22.24 8.58 -5.09
CA THR A 117 -22.63 9.94 -5.46
C THR A 117 -23.41 9.90 -6.78
N ALA A 118 -24.55 10.60 -6.82
CA ALA A 118 -25.38 10.64 -8.01
C ALA A 118 -24.58 11.17 -9.24
N PRO A 119 -24.81 10.59 -10.44
CA PRO A 119 -25.80 9.57 -10.73
C PRO A 119 -25.30 8.14 -10.42
N VAL A 120 -26.16 7.35 -9.76
CA VAL A 120 -25.89 5.95 -9.38
C VAL A 120 -26.08 4.96 -10.54
N SER A 121 -26.64 5.42 -11.66
CA SER A 121 -26.88 4.64 -12.86
C SER A 121 -26.51 5.47 -14.10
N LYS A 122 -25.80 4.86 -15.04
CA LYS A 122 -25.38 5.49 -16.31
C LYS A 122 -25.48 4.46 -17.44
N SER A 123 -25.72 4.91 -18.67
CA SER A 123 -25.76 4.07 -19.86
C SER A 123 -24.55 4.33 -20.76
N VAL A 124 -24.11 3.31 -21.49
CA VAL A 124 -23.05 3.42 -22.49
C VAL A 124 -23.31 2.46 -23.66
N GLY A 125 -22.74 2.75 -24.82
CA GLY A 125 -22.70 1.81 -25.95
C GLY A 125 -21.85 0.57 -25.68
N ASN A 126 -21.91 -0.40 -26.58
CA ASN A 126 -21.20 -1.66 -26.45
C ASN A 126 -19.67 -1.47 -26.38
N GLY A 127 -19.01 -2.12 -25.43
CA GLY A 127 -17.57 -2.07 -25.22
C GLY A 127 -17.10 -0.79 -24.50
N GLY A 128 -18.01 0.13 -24.19
CA GLY A 128 -17.68 1.37 -23.50
C GLY A 128 -17.29 1.18 -22.04
N SER A 129 -16.85 2.28 -21.42
CA SER A 129 -16.45 2.33 -20.01
C SER A 129 -17.22 3.40 -19.26
N LEU A 130 -17.54 3.11 -17.99
CA LEU A 130 -18.24 4.03 -17.10
C LEU A 130 -17.51 4.14 -15.77
N SER A 131 -17.48 5.35 -15.21
CA SER A 131 -16.94 5.63 -13.87
C SER A 131 -18.00 6.22 -12.95
N PHE A 132 -17.95 5.84 -11.68
CA PHE A 132 -18.84 6.26 -10.61
C PHE A 132 -18.03 6.73 -9.41
N THR A 133 -18.49 7.76 -8.73
CA THR A 133 -17.89 8.20 -7.47
C THR A 133 -18.54 7.43 -6.33
N VAL A 134 -17.75 6.64 -5.61
CA VAL A 134 -18.19 5.82 -4.48
C VAL A 134 -17.30 6.15 -3.30
N THR A 135 -17.90 6.49 -2.16
CA THR A 135 -17.19 6.91 -0.95
C THR A 135 -17.50 5.96 0.19
N PRO A 136 -16.49 5.36 0.87
CA PRO A 136 -16.73 4.54 2.05
C PRO A 136 -17.32 5.40 3.18
N ASN A 137 -18.13 4.79 4.04
CA ASN A 137 -18.51 5.43 5.29
C ASN A 137 -17.28 5.61 6.20
N ASP A 138 -17.37 6.53 7.14
CA ASP A 138 -16.33 6.72 8.15
C ASP A 138 -16.05 5.40 8.88
N GLY A 139 -14.76 5.07 8.99
CA GLY A 139 -14.34 3.79 9.58
C GLY A 139 -14.32 2.61 8.62
N TYR A 140 -14.60 2.76 7.32
CA TYR A 140 -14.60 1.64 6.36
C TYR A 140 -13.54 1.79 5.25
N VAL A 141 -13.14 0.67 4.65
CA VAL A 141 -12.18 0.55 3.52
C VAL A 141 -12.66 -0.43 2.47
N TYR A 142 -12.19 -0.27 1.23
CA TYR A 142 -12.60 -1.09 0.10
C TYR A 142 -12.28 -2.57 0.35
N GLU A 143 -13.24 -3.44 0.04
CA GLU A 143 -13.08 -4.89 0.14
C GLU A 143 -13.22 -5.57 -1.23
N SER A 144 -14.35 -5.38 -1.90
CA SER A 144 -14.67 -6.14 -3.12
C SER A 144 -15.70 -5.45 -4.01
N ASN A 145 -15.84 -5.97 -5.23
CA ASN A 145 -16.92 -5.60 -6.15
C ASN A 145 -17.43 -6.80 -6.95
N THR A 146 -18.67 -6.73 -7.42
CA THR A 146 -19.33 -7.85 -8.14
C THR A 146 -19.18 -7.83 -9.67
N CYS A 147 -18.53 -6.82 -10.25
CA CYS A 147 -18.48 -6.62 -11.71
C CYS A 147 -17.07 -6.67 -12.31
N GLY A 148 -16.05 -6.99 -11.51
CA GLY A 148 -14.66 -7.00 -11.94
C GLY A 148 -14.11 -5.61 -12.31
N GLY A 149 -14.74 -4.54 -11.81
CA GLY A 149 -14.25 -3.17 -12.02
C GLY A 149 -13.08 -2.82 -11.12
N THR A 150 -12.48 -1.66 -11.34
CA THR A 150 -11.37 -1.13 -10.53
C THR A 150 -11.84 0.01 -9.65
N TYR A 151 -11.44 0.01 -8.37
CA TYR A 151 -11.73 1.08 -7.43
C TYR A 151 -10.43 1.77 -7.00
N SER A 152 -10.32 3.06 -7.27
CA SER A 152 -9.17 3.88 -6.88
C SER A 152 -9.58 5.33 -6.66
N GLY A 153 -9.11 5.95 -5.57
CA GLY A 153 -9.38 7.37 -5.26
C GLY A 153 -10.87 7.72 -5.26
N ASN A 154 -11.70 6.90 -4.59
CA ASN A 154 -13.16 7.02 -4.58
C ASN A 154 -13.84 6.94 -5.96
N THR A 155 -13.12 6.47 -6.98
CA THR A 155 -13.65 6.27 -8.33
C THR A 155 -13.69 4.79 -8.64
N TYR A 156 -14.90 4.28 -8.91
CA TYR A 156 -15.11 2.93 -9.41
C TYR A 156 -15.32 2.95 -10.92
N THR A 157 -14.51 2.19 -11.66
CA THR A 157 -14.56 2.13 -13.13
C THR A 157 -14.87 0.72 -13.61
N VAL A 158 -15.87 0.60 -14.48
CA VAL A 158 -16.23 -0.64 -15.19
C VAL A 158 -15.88 -0.45 -16.67
N ASN A 159 -15.02 -1.31 -17.19
CA ASN A 159 -14.59 -1.27 -18.59
C ASN A 159 -15.28 -2.37 -19.40
N ASN A 160 -15.26 -2.22 -20.73
CA ASN A 160 -15.74 -3.22 -21.69
C ASN A 160 -17.17 -3.70 -21.39
N ILE A 161 -18.10 -2.76 -21.31
CA ILE A 161 -19.49 -3.04 -20.95
C ILE A 161 -20.24 -3.59 -22.17
N THR A 162 -20.66 -4.85 -22.10
CA THR A 162 -21.39 -5.57 -23.18
C THR A 162 -22.77 -6.06 -22.76
N ASN A 163 -23.21 -5.75 -21.55
CA ASN A 163 -24.56 -6.00 -21.06
C ASN A 163 -24.91 -5.05 -19.90
N THR A 164 -26.22 -4.86 -19.69
CA THR A 164 -26.77 -4.15 -18.53
C THR A 164 -26.49 -4.95 -17.26
N LYS A 165 -26.00 -4.28 -16.21
CA LYS A 165 -25.62 -4.95 -14.95
C LYS A 165 -25.74 -4.04 -13.74
N THR A 166 -25.91 -4.67 -12.58
CA THR A 166 -25.85 -4.02 -11.26
C THR A 166 -24.58 -4.45 -10.55
N CYS A 167 -23.77 -3.48 -10.13
CA CYS A 167 -22.52 -3.69 -9.44
C CYS A 167 -22.68 -3.27 -7.97
N ASN A 168 -22.30 -4.14 -7.05
CA ASN A 168 -22.23 -3.81 -5.64
C ASN A 168 -20.76 -3.62 -5.25
N ILE A 169 -20.44 -2.49 -4.64
CA ILE A 169 -19.16 -2.23 -3.97
C ILE A 169 -19.34 -2.54 -2.50
N THR A 170 -18.47 -3.36 -1.92
CA THR A 170 -18.51 -3.67 -0.49
C THR A 170 -17.31 -3.01 0.18
N PHE A 171 -17.59 -2.33 1.29
CA PHE A 171 -16.57 -1.82 2.20
C PHE A 171 -16.61 -2.58 3.52
N LYS A 172 -15.44 -2.92 4.06
CA LYS A 172 -15.26 -3.56 5.37
C LYS A 172 -14.78 -2.57 6.40
N GLU A 173 -15.03 -2.85 7.68
CA GLU A 173 -14.57 -2.00 8.77
C GLU A 173 -13.04 -1.95 8.81
N LYS A 174 -12.51 -0.75 9.07
CA LYS A 174 -11.11 -0.51 9.36
C LYS A 174 -10.80 -1.18 10.70
N GLY A 175 -9.73 -1.95 10.75
CA GLY A 175 -9.21 -2.48 12.00
C GLY A 175 -8.80 -1.36 12.97
N PRO A 176 -8.60 -1.71 14.26
CA PRO A 176 -8.01 -0.79 15.22
C PRO A 176 -6.60 -0.37 14.77
N THR A 177 -6.10 0.75 15.31
CA THR A 177 -4.68 1.05 15.14
C THR A 177 -3.87 0.04 15.93
N LEU A 178 -2.69 -0.32 15.42
CA LEU A 178 -1.79 -1.20 16.15
C LEU A 178 -1.30 -0.54 17.43
N ALA A 179 -1.17 0.79 17.46
CA ALA A 179 -0.85 1.54 18.67
C ALA A 179 -1.88 1.31 19.78
N ASP A 180 -3.18 1.43 19.51
CA ASP A 180 -4.25 1.19 20.49
C ASP A 180 -4.20 -0.24 21.05
N LEU A 181 -3.94 -1.21 20.17
CA LEU A 181 -3.79 -2.61 20.56
C LEU A 181 -2.57 -2.84 21.45
N ILE A 182 -1.43 -2.22 21.12
CA ILE A 182 -0.23 -2.29 21.97
C ILE A 182 -0.54 -1.67 23.33
N GLN A 183 -1.15 -0.49 23.39
CA GLN A 183 -1.48 0.17 24.65
C GLN A 183 -2.40 -0.67 25.55
N THR A 184 -3.24 -1.52 24.94
CA THR A 184 -4.14 -2.43 25.67
C THR A 184 -3.43 -3.69 26.16
N ASN A 185 -2.48 -4.22 25.39
CA ASN A 185 -1.89 -5.54 25.62
C ASN A 185 -0.45 -5.52 26.18
N ALA A 186 0.17 -4.35 26.25
CA ALA A 186 1.56 -4.16 26.66
C ALA A 186 1.66 -3.34 27.96
N VAL A 187 2.79 -3.45 28.66
CA VAL A 187 3.06 -2.68 29.88
C VAL A 187 3.76 -1.37 29.54
N ASN A 188 3.33 -0.27 30.16
CA ASN A 188 3.92 1.05 29.98
C ASN A 188 4.92 1.37 31.10
N GLU A 189 6.21 1.13 30.81
CA GLU A 189 7.34 1.49 31.66
C GLU A 189 8.38 2.17 30.77
N ASN A 190 8.33 3.49 30.66
CA ASN A 190 9.13 4.28 29.71
C ASN A 190 8.88 3.86 28.24
N GLY A 191 7.60 3.75 27.87
CA GLY A 191 7.14 3.21 26.58
C GLY A 191 6.41 1.88 26.76
N TYR A 192 5.50 1.57 25.85
CA TYR A 192 4.73 0.33 25.90
C TYR A 192 5.55 -0.82 25.33
N ARG A 193 5.66 -1.94 26.04
CA ARG A 193 6.44 -3.12 25.61
C ARG A 193 5.70 -4.43 25.86
N TYR A 194 5.84 -5.35 24.90
CA TYR A 194 5.40 -6.72 25.08
C TYR A 194 6.39 -7.49 25.97
N GLU A 195 5.86 -8.27 26.91
CA GLU A 195 6.63 -9.03 27.88
C GLU A 195 6.15 -10.49 27.98
N GLY A 196 7.02 -11.36 28.48
CA GLY A 196 6.76 -12.78 28.72
C GLY A 196 7.39 -13.71 27.70
N ALA A 197 7.14 -15.00 27.85
CA ALA A 197 7.81 -16.03 27.05
C ALA A 197 7.35 -16.04 25.59
N ASP A 198 6.04 -15.83 25.36
CA ASP A 198 5.47 -15.77 24.03
C ASP A 198 4.24 -14.84 23.97
N PRO A 199 4.44 -13.51 24.01
CA PRO A 199 3.34 -12.56 23.89
C PRO A 199 2.73 -12.58 22.48
N ASN A 200 1.47 -12.14 22.38
CA ASN A 200 0.74 -11.97 21.11
C ASN A 200 1.23 -10.72 20.34
N ASN A 201 2.49 -10.76 19.91
CA ASN A 201 3.18 -9.65 19.27
C ASN A 201 3.66 -9.97 17.84
N TYR A 202 3.08 -10.95 17.18
CA TYR A 202 3.45 -11.33 15.81
C TYR A 202 2.79 -10.41 14.79
N ILE A 203 3.54 -10.00 13.76
CA ILE A 203 3.06 -9.14 12.68
C ILE A 203 3.62 -9.59 11.31
N GLN A 204 2.79 -9.54 10.28
CA GLN A 204 3.20 -9.73 8.89
C GLN A 204 3.66 -8.40 8.29
N MET A 205 4.97 -8.19 8.21
CA MET A 205 5.56 -7.05 7.52
C MET A 205 5.35 -7.19 6.01
N GLN A 206 4.75 -6.18 5.39
CA GLN A 206 4.47 -6.18 3.95
C GLN A 206 5.56 -5.40 3.20
N LYS A 207 6.18 -6.06 2.23
CA LYS A 207 7.14 -5.46 1.29
C LYS A 207 6.41 -4.72 0.18
N THR A 208 7.10 -3.79 -0.46
CA THR A 208 6.53 -3.00 -1.56
C THR A 208 6.25 -3.83 -2.82
N ASP A 209 6.88 -4.99 -2.97
CA ASP A 209 6.58 -5.98 -4.02
C ASP A 209 5.32 -6.82 -3.75
N GLY A 210 4.66 -6.62 -2.60
CA GLY A 210 3.44 -7.32 -2.19
C GLY A 210 3.66 -8.59 -1.37
N THR A 211 4.89 -9.07 -1.24
CA THR A 211 5.21 -10.21 -0.36
C THR A 211 5.17 -9.81 1.12
N THR A 212 5.02 -10.79 2.01
CA THR A 212 5.06 -10.56 3.46
C THR A 212 6.06 -11.47 4.15
N GLU A 213 6.53 -11.03 5.31
CA GLU A 213 7.35 -11.84 6.20
C GLU A 213 7.01 -11.58 7.67
N MET A 214 7.20 -12.59 8.51
CA MET A 214 6.81 -12.55 9.91
C MET A 214 7.88 -11.86 10.77
N TRP A 215 7.45 -10.87 11.53
CA TRP A 215 8.23 -10.09 12.48
C TRP A 215 7.54 -10.08 13.85
N ARG A 216 8.24 -9.57 14.87
CA ARG A 216 7.67 -9.39 16.21
C ARG A 216 7.70 -7.93 16.63
N ILE A 217 6.65 -7.47 17.29
CA ILE A 217 6.53 -6.11 17.80
C ILE A 217 7.25 -6.02 19.15
N ILE A 218 8.18 -5.08 19.27
CA ILE A 218 8.82 -4.75 20.54
C ILE A 218 7.85 -3.91 21.38
N GLY A 219 7.30 -2.85 20.78
CA GLY A 219 6.48 -1.90 21.52
C GLY A 219 6.19 -0.59 20.79
N LEU A 220 5.61 0.37 21.52
CA LEU A 220 5.26 1.72 21.07
C LEU A 220 6.06 2.77 21.85
N PHE A 221 6.72 3.68 21.12
CA PHE A 221 7.69 4.64 21.66
C PHE A 221 7.60 5.98 20.95
N SER A 222 7.85 7.07 21.66
CA SER A 222 7.96 8.43 21.10
C SER A 222 9.34 8.70 20.47
N ASP A 223 9.84 7.73 19.71
CA ASP A 223 11.19 7.71 19.13
C ASP A 223 11.18 8.14 17.65
N GLY A 224 10.06 8.63 17.09
CA GLY A 224 9.99 9.05 15.70
C GLY A 224 11.01 10.13 15.32
N GLU A 225 11.29 10.27 14.03
CA GLU A 225 12.23 11.27 13.50
C GLU A 225 11.91 12.67 14.04
N ASN A 226 10.62 13.01 14.15
CA ASN A 226 10.12 14.28 14.68
C ASN A 226 9.61 14.18 16.12
N GLY A 227 9.81 13.04 16.80
CA GLY A 227 9.34 12.78 18.17
C GLY A 227 7.92 12.26 18.26
N GLU A 228 7.31 11.90 17.13
CA GLU A 228 6.04 11.18 17.07
C GLU A 228 6.14 9.75 17.62
N ASP A 229 5.00 9.17 17.96
CA ASP A 229 4.94 7.76 18.36
C ASP A 229 5.16 6.84 17.16
N VAL A 230 6.00 5.83 17.38
CA VAL A 230 6.36 4.81 16.40
C VAL A 230 6.36 3.43 17.05
N ILE A 231 6.05 2.42 16.25
CA ILE A 231 5.99 1.03 16.70
C ILE A 231 7.27 0.34 16.26
N ARG A 232 8.14 -0.04 17.20
CA ARG A 232 9.38 -0.75 16.87
C ARG A 232 9.09 -2.24 16.67
N VAL A 233 9.53 -2.78 15.55
CA VAL A 233 9.37 -4.18 15.14
C VAL A 233 10.72 -4.80 14.85
N ARG A 234 10.85 -6.09 15.16
CA ARG A 234 12.08 -6.86 15.13
C ARG A 234 11.98 -8.01 14.12
N GLY A 235 12.97 -8.12 13.25
CA GLY A 235 13.08 -9.20 12.28
C GLY A 235 13.74 -10.46 12.83
N GLY A 236 13.91 -11.47 11.98
CA GLY A 236 14.64 -12.69 12.32
C GLY A 236 16.12 -12.46 12.64
N TYR A 237 16.79 -13.50 13.10
CA TYR A 237 18.22 -13.48 13.37
C TYR A 237 19.05 -13.69 12.12
N VAL A 238 20.13 -12.92 11.97
CA VAL A 238 21.23 -13.21 11.04
C VAL A 238 22.56 -13.12 11.78
N GLU A 239 23.61 -13.74 11.25
CA GLU A 239 24.95 -13.67 11.84
C GLU A 239 25.82 -12.66 11.10
N SER A 240 26.39 -11.72 11.85
CA SER A 240 27.32 -10.74 11.30
C SER A 240 28.22 -10.15 12.36
N ALA A 241 29.39 -9.67 11.93
CA ALA A 241 30.12 -8.68 12.69
C ALA A 241 29.28 -7.41 12.83
N TYR A 242 29.44 -6.71 13.95
CA TYR A 242 28.81 -5.39 14.15
C TYR A 242 29.51 -4.35 13.28
N ASP A 243 30.84 -4.32 13.32
CA ASP A 243 31.62 -3.48 12.44
C ASP A 243 32.97 -4.12 12.08
N THR A 244 33.23 -4.24 10.78
CA THR A 244 34.46 -4.84 10.26
C THR A 244 35.66 -3.92 10.35
N SER A 245 35.46 -2.61 10.59
CA SER A 245 36.54 -1.65 10.81
C SER A 245 37.02 -1.60 12.27
N GLY A 246 36.38 -2.37 13.16
CA GLY A 246 36.73 -2.41 14.59
C GLY A 246 36.24 -1.20 15.37
N LYS A 247 35.18 -0.52 14.91
CA LYS A 247 34.62 0.65 15.60
C LYS A 247 33.15 0.48 15.92
N ASN A 248 32.73 0.94 17.09
CA ASN A 248 31.32 0.96 17.45
C ASN A 248 30.69 2.35 17.32
N HIS A 249 30.05 2.59 16.19
CA HIS A 249 29.08 3.67 16.05
C HIS A 249 28.01 3.23 15.05
N TRP A 250 26.83 2.86 15.53
CA TRP A 250 25.77 2.23 14.73
C TRP A 250 25.59 2.86 13.33
N PRO A 251 25.33 4.18 13.17
CA PRO A 251 25.04 4.78 11.86
C PRO A 251 26.24 4.80 10.90
N LYS A 252 27.44 4.44 11.37
CA LYS A 252 28.68 4.36 10.59
C LYS A 252 29.26 2.94 10.52
N SER A 253 28.61 1.97 11.14
CA SER A 253 29.05 0.56 11.13
C SER A 253 28.87 -0.08 9.75
N SER A 254 29.70 -1.09 9.46
CA SER A 254 29.52 -1.91 8.25
C SER A 254 28.19 -2.69 8.28
N LEU A 255 27.72 -3.12 9.46
CA LEU A 255 26.43 -3.78 9.61
C LEU A 255 25.26 -2.87 9.22
N TYR A 256 25.19 -1.65 9.76
CA TYR A 256 24.17 -0.67 9.36
C TYR A 256 24.23 -0.39 7.85
N THR A 257 25.42 -0.27 7.29
CA THR A 257 25.59 -0.05 5.84
C THR A 257 25.00 -1.20 5.02
N SER A 258 25.14 -2.44 5.48
CA SER A 258 24.52 -3.60 4.83
C SER A 258 23.00 -3.63 5.00
N PHE A 259 22.50 -3.22 6.17
CA PHE A 259 21.09 -3.31 6.54
C PHE A 259 20.24 -2.19 5.95
N LYS A 260 20.74 -0.94 5.92
CA LYS A 260 19.94 0.24 5.56
C LYS A 260 19.31 0.18 4.16
N ASN A 261 19.91 -0.57 3.24
CA ASN A 261 19.38 -0.74 1.88
C ASN A 261 18.35 -1.87 1.81
N VAL A 262 18.49 -2.89 2.66
CA VAL A 262 17.58 -4.04 2.73
C VAL A 262 16.32 -3.64 3.52
N TYR A 263 16.52 -3.14 4.73
CA TYR A 263 15.49 -2.69 5.68
C TYR A 263 15.25 -1.18 5.50
N SER A 264 14.87 -0.80 4.28
CA SER A 264 14.58 0.58 3.90
C SER A 264 13.08 0.88 3.95
N THR A 265 12.74 2.14 4.24
CA THR A 265 11.35 2.63 4.17
C THR A 265 10.77 2.60 2.75
N SER A 266 11.63 2.48 1.73
CA SER A 266 11.22 2.25 0.33
C SER A 266 10.82 0.79 0.05
N ASN A 267 11.22 -0.15 0.91
CA ASN A 267 11.06 -1.58 0.67
C ASN A 267 9.93 -2.18 1.50
N TYR A 268 9.53 -1.51 2.59
CA TYR A 268 8.46 -1.95 3.48
C TYR A 268 7.37 -0.89 3.57
N LYS A 269 6.11 -1.33 3.62
CA LYS A 269 4.98 -0.41 3.77
C LYS A 269 4.84 0.02 5.23
N ASN A 270 4.28 1.22 5.42
CA ASN A 270 3.99 1.81 6.73
C ASN A 270 5.21 2.03 7.64
N THR A 271 6.42 1.83 7.14
CA THR A 271 7.66 2.05 7.89
C THR A 271 8.10 3.51 7.83
N VAL A 272 8.65 4.00 8.94
CA VAL A 272 9.16 5.35 9.11
C VAL A 272 10.59 5.33 9.64
N ASN A 273 11.32 6.44 9.49
CA ASN A 273 12.59 6.59 10.19
C ASN A 273 12.33 6.88 11.68
N TYR A 274 13.30 6.55 12.51
CA TYR A 274 13.21 6.76 13.95
C TYR A 274 14.60 7.08 14.53
N LYS A 275 14.59 7.69 15.71
CA LYS A 275 15.78 8.00 16.48
C LYS A 275 16.27 6.75 17.20
N VAL A 276 17.57 6.51 17.08
CA VAL A 276 18.30 5.64 17.98
C VAL A 276 19.19 6.49 18.88
N TYR A 277 19.18 6.16 20.17
CA TYR A 277 20.05 6.70 21.20
C TYR A 277 21.27 5.79 21.38
N LEU A 278 22.45 6.39 21.50
CA LEU A 278 23.76 5.75 21.45
C LEU A 278 24.59 6.10 22.69
N GLY A 279 23.92 6.26 23.84
CA GLY A 279 24.56 6.31 25.14
C GLY A 279 25.06 4.93 25.56
N GLY A 280 26.22 4.90 26.20
CA GLY A 280 26.88 3.70 26.70
C GLY A 280 27.37 3.87 28.13
N THR A 281 28.09 2.90 28.66
CA THR A 281 28.83 3.04 29.92
C THR A 281 30.22 2.42 29.78
N GLY A 282 31.08 2.68 30.75
CA GLY A 282 32.46 2.19 30.77
C GLY A 282 32.54 0.68 31.00
N ASN A 283 33.72 0.20 31.39
CA ASN A 283 34.08 -1.21 31.51
C ASN A 283 33.25 -2.08 32.48
N ASP A 284 32.32 -1.49 33.23
CA ASP A 284 31.43 -2.21 34.12
C ASP A 284 30.00 -1.65 34.05
N SER A 285 29.06 -2.54 33.75
CA SER A 285 27.61 -2.32 33.77
C SER A 285 26.90 -3.37 34.63
N SER A 286 27.65 -4.14 35.41
CA SER A 286 27.13 -5.29 36.18
C SER A 286 26.07 -4.90 37.22
N SER A 287 26.11 -3.66 37.71
CA SER A 287 25.15 -3.12 38.67
C SER A 287 23.92 -2.45 38.03
N TYR A 288 23.77 -2.49 36.70
CA TYR A 288 22.70 -1.76 36.01
C TYR A 288 21.43 -2.61 35.91
N THR A 289 20.34 -2.04 36.42
CA THR A 289 18.96 -2.53 36.24
C THR A 289 18.43 -2.18 34.85
N THR A 290 17.25 -2.71 34.50
CA THR A 290 16.58 -2.38 33.23
C THR A 290 16.37 -0.86 33.05
N ASN A 291 15.96 -0.16 34.12
CA ASN A 291 15.76 1.28 34.08
C ASN A 291 17.10 2.05 33.97
N ASP A 292 18.17 1.54 34.57
CA ASP A 292 19.50 2.14 34.40
C ASP A 292 19.99 2.04 32.96
N TYR A 293 19.77 0.91 32.29
CA TYR A 293 20.07 0.78 30.86
C TYR A 293 19.25 1.74 30.00
N TYR A 294 17.94 1.86 30.27
CA TYR A 294 17.09 2.82 29.55
C TYR A 294 17.61 4.26 29.68
N ASN A 295 18.00 4.66 30.89
CA ASN A 295 18.58 5.97 31.16
C ASN A 295 19.96 6.12 30.51
N MET A 296 20.81 5.11 30.59
CA MET A 296 22.15 5.09 29.98
C MET A 296 22.09 5.28 28.47
N GLU A 297 21.22 4.55 27.78
CA GLU A 297 21.03 4.62 26.33
C GLU A 297 20.73 6.05 25.88
N ARG A 298 19.93 6.78 26.68
CA ARG A 298 19.45 8.14 26.41
C ARG A 298 20.24 9.24 27.13
N LEU A 299 21.28 8.89 27.89
CA LEU A 299 22.06 9.80 28.74
C LEU A 299 21.21 10.63 29.72
N LEU A 300 20.21 9.98 30.31
CA LEU A 300 19.30 10.58 31.29
C LEU A 300 19.74 10.26 32.72
N ASN A 301 19.26 11.05 33.69
CA ASN A 301 19.40 10.77 35.12
C ASN A 301 20.85 10.48 35.59
N ASN A 302 21.82 11.15 34.96
CA ASN A 302 23.26 10.96 35.20
C ASN A 302 23.75 9.51 34.99
N LYS A 303 23.06 8.73 34.15
CA LYS A 303 23.47 7.39 33.75
C LYS A 303 24.09 7.44 32.35
N GLY A 304 25.19 6.72 32.20
CA GLY A 304 25.89 6.55 30.93
C GLY A 304 26.80 7.71 30.53
N SER A 305 27.39 7.57 29.35
CA SER A 305 28.35 8.48 28.74
C SER A 305 28.38 8.28 27.23
N VAL A 306 28.93 9.25 26.51
CA VAL A 306 29.16 9.12 25.06
C VAL A 306 30.10 7.93 24.79
N GLY A 307 29.75 7.11 23.79
CA GLY A 307 30.58 5.99 23.34
C GLY A 307 32.01 6.42 22.94
N SER A 308 32.99 5.53 23.13
CA SER A 308 34.41 5.86 22.90
C SER A 308 34.70 6.21 21.44
N SER A 309 34.13 5.45 20.50
CA SER A 309 34.28 5.73 19.06
C SER A 309 33.59 7.02 18.66
N ALA A 310 32.41 7.32 19.23
CA ALA A 310 31.69 8.57 18.98
C ALA A 310 32.49 9.80 19.45
N LYS A 311 33.07 9.73 20.66
CA LYS A 311 33.98 10.78 21.18
C LYS A 311 35.17 11.02 20.26
N SER A 312 35.80 9.94 19.82
CA SER A 312 37.08 10.00 19.09
C SER A 312 36.93 10.32 17.61
N TYR A 313 35.83 9.90 16.97
CA TYR A 313 35.72 9.89 15.50
C TYR A 313 34.45 10.52 14.94
N TYR A 314 33.39 10.70 15.74
CA TYR A 314 32.06 11.07 15.23
C TYR A 314 31.42 12.23 16.00
N ASN A 315 32.22 13.22 16.40
CA ASN A 315 31.76 14.46 17.03
C ASN A 315 30.86 14.26 18.26
N SER A 316 31.07 13.18 19.01
CA SER A 316 30.24 12.81 20.16
C SER A 316 28.74 12.68 19.83
N GLU A 317 28.38 12.25 18.62
CA GLU A 317 27.00 11.95 18.22
C GLU A 317 26.42 10.84 19.11
N THR A 318 25.32 11.14 19.81
CA THR A 318 24.64 10.23 20.74
C THR A 318 23.20 9.92 20.34
N VAL A 319 22.69 10.57 19.30
CA VAL A 319 21.37 10.33 18.74
C VAL A 319 21.50 10.41 17.22
N SER A 320 20.91 9.46 16.51
CA SER A 320 20.90 9.45 15.05
C SER A 320 19.53 9.01 14.53
N VAL A 321 19.12 9.54 13.38
CA VAL A 321 17.90 9.11 12.68
C VAL A 321 18.26 8.00 11.71
N VAL A 322 17.60 6.85 11.83
CA VAL A 322 17.87 5.65 11.05
C VAL A 322 16.58 5.01 10.53
N ASN A 323 16.69 4.19 9.49
CA ASN A 323 15.61 3.32 9.01
C ASN A 323 15.68 1.90 9.61
N VAL A 324 16.83 1.53 10.16
CA VAL A 324 17.08 0.24 10.80
C VAL A 324 18.06 0.40 11.96
N GLY A 325 17.78 -0.31 13.05
CA GLY A 325 18.55 -0.38 14.29
C GLY A 325 18.71 -1.81 14.78
N LEU A 326 19.10 -1.96 16.04
CA LEU A 326 19.05 -3.22 16.79
C LEU A 326 18.28 -2.99 18.10
N ILE A 327 17.96 -4.07 18.81
CA ILE A 327 17.34 -3.95 20.13
C ILE A 327 18.32 -3.35 21.14
N TYR A 328 17.76 -2.70 22.16
CA TYR A 328 18.49 -2.20 23.30
C TYR A 328 18.69 -3.24 24.40
N PRO A 329 19.71 -3.08 25.26
CA PRO A 329 19.75 -3.73 26.57
C PRO A 329 18.44 -3.56 27.35
N SER A 330 17.88 -2.35 27.40
CA SER A 330 16.62 -2.09 28.10
C SER A 330 15.43 -2.82 27.47
N ASP A 331 15.36 -2.92 26.13
CA ASP A 331 14.30 -3.69 25.47
C ASP A 331 14.32 -5.16 25.93
N TYR A 332 15.52 -5.76 26.02
CA TYR A 332 15.68 -7.11 26.56
C TYR A 332 15.23 -7.19 28.03
N GLY A 333 15.66 -6.27 28.90
CA GLY A 333 15.26 -6.29 30.31
C GLY A 333 13.75 -6.15 30.53
N TYR A 334 13.04 -5.41 29.68
CA TYR A 334 11.57 -5.29 29.72
C TYR A 334 10.84 -6.44 28.99
N GLY A 335 11.56 -7.32 28.28
CA GLY A 335 10.96 -8.43 27.51
C GLY A 335 10.41 -9.58 28.36
N VAL A 336 10.65 -9.59 29.66
CA VAL A 336 10.18 -10.60 30.61
C VAL A 336 9.16 -10.01 31.57
N LEU A 337 8.19 -10.81 32.02
CA LEU A 337 7.20 -10.39 33.02
C LEU A 337 7.89 -9.99 34.33
N ALA A 338 7.44 -8.88 34.95
CA ALA A 338 7.94 -8.45 36.26
C ALA A 338 7.74 -9.52 37.36
N SER A 339 6.74 -10.41 37.19
CA SER A 339 6.49 -11.54 38.09
C SER A 339 7.52 -12.67 37.97
N ASP A 340 8.18 -12.78 36.82
CA ASP A 340 9.24 -13.77 36.57
C ASP A 340 10.63 -13.20 36.84
N CYS A 341 10.80 -11.89 36.72
CA CYS A 341 12.05 -11.18 36.98
C CYS A 341 11.77 -9.77 37.52
N ALA A 342 12.22 -9.49 38.74
CA ALA A 342 12.05 -8.16 39.32
C ALA A 342 12.80 -7.10 38.47
N ARG A 343 12.22 -5.90 38.35
CA ARG A 343 12.81 -4.82 37.53
C ARG A 343 14.14 -4.32 38.10
N GLU A 344 14.33 -4.49 39.40
CA GLU A 344 15.54 -4.17 40.14
C GLU A 344 16.63 -5.23 39.97
N THR A 345 16.33 -6.40 39.40
CA THR A 345 17.35 -7.39 39.09
C THR A 345 18.25 -6.86 37.97
N GLU A 346 19.55 -6.82 38.24
CA GLU A 346 20.53 -6.36 37.28
C GLU A 346 20.63 -7.33 36.11
N LEU A 347 20.75 -6.80 34.87
CA LEU A 347 20.77 -7.66 33.67
C LEU A 347 21.99 -8.59 33.64
N TYR A 348 23.05 -8.25 34.39
CA TYR A 348 24.20 -9.13 34.56
C TYR A 348 23.86 -10.40 35.36
N MET A 349 22.88 -10.32 36.26
CA MET A 349 22.46 -11.43 37.12
C MET A 349 21.42 -12.35 36.48
N TYR A 350 21.00 -12.10 35.24
CA TYR A 350 19.95 -12.89 34.57
C TYR A 350 20.37 -14.34 34.32
N SER A 351 21.67 -14.64 34.27
CA SER A 351 22.19 -16.00 34.16
C SER A 351 22.31 -16.75 35.48
N GLU A 352 22.14 -16.06 36.62
CA GLU A 352 22.27 -16.70 37.92
C GLU A 352 21.15 -17.74 38.13
N PRO A 353 21.43 -18.86 38.82
CA PRO A 353 20.46 -19.94 38.99
C PRO A 353 19.10 -19.46 39.55
N ASP A 354 19.14 -18.52 40.50
CA ASP A 354 17.93 -17.99 41.15
C ASP A 354 17.14 -17.02 40.26
N ASN A 355 17.76 -16.50 39.19
CA ASN A 355 17.18 -15.52 38.27
C ASN A 355 16.97 -16.08 36.85
N ASN A 356 17.13 -17.39 36.63
CA ASN A 356 17.13 -17.96 35.30
C ASN A 356 15.82 -17.71 34.51
N LYS A 357 14.69 -17.50 35.19
CA LYS A 357 13.42 -17.10 34.57
C LYS A 357 13.51 -15.77 33.82
N CYS A 358 14.39 -14.87 34.25
CA CYS A 358 14.63 -13.57 33.60
C CYS A 358 15.01 -13.68 32.12
N HIS A 359 15.65 -14.78 31.71
CA HIS A 359 16.00 -15.03 30.31
C HIS A 359 15.20 -16.18 29.69
N ILE A 360 14.86 -17.23 30.45
CA ILE A 360 14.09 -18.38 29.93
C ILE A 360 12.69 -17.94 29.47
N ASN A 361 12.04 -17.05 30.23
CA ASN A 361 10.70 -16.55 29.91
C ASN A 361 10.74 -15.20 29.19
N ASN A 362 11.85 -14.87 28.54
CA ASN A 362 12.04 -13.61 27.83
C ASN A 362 12.01 -13.84 26.33
N TRP A 363 10.97 -13.36 25.64
CA TRP A 363 10.81 -13.59 24.20
C TRP A 363 11.91 -12.96 23.33
N LEU A 364 12.71 -12.03 23.87
CA LEU A 364 13.85 -11.43 23.18
C LEU A 364 15.16 -12.21 23.35
N TYR A 365 15.18 -13.22 24.21
CA TYR A 365 16.35 -14.10 24.37
C TYR A 365 16.52 -14.98 23.12
N GLN A 366 17.70 -14.89 22.51
CA GLN A 366 18.08 -15.64 21.31
C GLN A 366 18.30 -17.14 21.52
N GLY A 367 18.24 -17.59 22.78
CA GLY A 367 18.55 -18.96 23.17
C GLY A 367 20.03 -19.18 23.47
N SER A 368 20.37 -20.44 23.78
CA SER A 368 21.67 -20.81 24.35
C SER A 368 22.79 -21.03 23.33
N SER A 369 22.54 -20.78 22.04
CA SER A 369 23.45 -21.17 20.96
C SER A 369 24.55 -20.13 20.66
N LYS A 370 24.23 -18.83 20.73
CA LYS A 370 25.15 -17.74 20.34
C LYS A 370 24.90 -16.46 21.13
N TYR A 371 25.92 -15.60 21.16
CA TYR A 371 25.79 -14.22 21.59
C TYR A 371 24.96 -13.42 20.58
N GLN A 372 24.36 -12.33 21.04
CA GLN A 372 23.66 -11.38 20.17
C GLN A 372 24.22 -9.96 20.38
N TRP A 373 24.49 -9.23 19.31
CA TRP A 373 24.85 -7.82 19.40
C TRP A 373 23.63 -6.95 19.76
N LEU A 374 23.88 -5.93 20.58
CA LEU A 374 22.94 -4.86 20.95
C LEU A 374 23.48 -3.53 20.43
N ILE A 375 22.61 -2.53 20.30
CA ILE A 375 22.96 -1.24 19.65
C ILE A 375 23.84 -0.34 20.53
N SER A 376 23.78 -0.46 21.86
CA SER A 376 24.45 0.45 22.78
C SER A 376 25.98 0.32 22.71
N PRO A 377 26.73 1.44 22.65
CA PRO A 377 28.18 1.39 22.59
C PRO A 377 28.84 1.24 23.96
N ASP A 378 30.14 0.88 23.93
CA ASP A 378 31.01 1.01 25.10
C ASP A 378 31.60 2.44 25.17
N ALA A 379 31.67 3.00 26.38
CA ALA A 379 32.15 4.37 26.60
C ALA A 379 33.66 4.47 26.86
N TYR A 380 34.35 3.34 27.01
CA TYR A 380 35.77 3.22 27.31
C TYR A 380 36.56 2.68 26.10
N TYR A 381 36.11 1.57 25.51
CA TYR A 381 36.72 0.93 24.34
C TYR A 381 35.96 1.30 23.06
N ASP A 382 36.69 1.62 21.99
CA ASP A 382 36.11 2.01 20.70
C ASP A 382 35.74 0.81 19.81
N ASP A 383 36.21 -0.38 20.16
CA ASP A 383 35.98 -1.64 19.46
C ASP A 383 34.96 -2.55 20.15
N TYR A 384 34.31 -2.11 21.24
CA TYR A 384 33.34 -2.90 22.01
C TYR A 384 31.90 -2.38 21.86
N SER A 385 30.95 -3.31 21.85
CA SER A 385 29.50 -3.05 21.93
C SER A 385 28.89 -3.89 23.03
N PHE A 386 27.71 -3.49 23.49
CA PHE A 386 26.89 -4.35 24.31
C PHE A 386 26.45 -5.60 23.55
N TRP A 387 26.42 -6.72 24.27
CA TRP A 387 25.97 -8.00 23.76
C TRP A 387 25.14 -8.73 24.81
N LEU A 388 24.22 -9.54 24.32
CA LEU A 388 23.44 -10.48 25.10
C LEU A 388 24.12 -11.85 25.05
N SER A 389 24.44 -12.37 26.23
CA SER A 389 25.10 -13.65 26.43
C SER A 389 24.23 -14.80 25.97
N ASN A 390 24.85 -15.89 25.52
CA ASN A 390 24.16 -17.16 25.37
C ASN A 390 23.72 -17.74 26.73
N TYR A 391 24.14 -17.17 27.87
CA TYR A 391 23.62 -17.49 29.21
C TYR A 391 22.50 -16.55 29.69
N GLY A 392 22.10 -15.55 28.90
CA GLY A 392 20.97 -14.67 29.21
C GLY A 392 21.32 -13.37 29.94
N TYR A 393 22.57 -13.14 30.33
CA TYR A 393 23.02 -11.86 30.89
C TYR A 393 23.45 -10.86 29.82
N VAL A 394 23.37 -9.56 30.12
CA VAL A 394 23.90 -8.49 29.24
C VAL A 394 25.24 -7.98 29.75
N SER A 395 26.18 -7.72 28.85
CA SER A 395 27.48 -7.13 29.18
C SER A 395 28.10 -6.40 27.99
N ASN A 396 29.08 -5.54 28.29
CA ASN A 396 29.96 -4.86 27.34
C ASN A 396 31.45 -5.23 27.54
N ASN A 397 31.79 -6.00 28.57
CA ASN A 397 33.17 -6.34 28.89
C ASN A 397 33.56 -7.64 28.17
N ALA A 398 34.28 -7.53 27.06
CA ALA A 398 34.74 -8.69 26.33
C ALA A 398 35.92 -9.36 27.06
N LYS A 399 35.67 -10.48 27.75
CA LYS A 399 36.77 -11.36 28.20
C LYS A 399 37.47 -12.10 27.03
N ASN A 400 36.95 -11.98 25.79
CA ASN A 400 37.48 -12.64 24.59
C ASN A 400 37.81 -11.61 23.49
N SER A 401 39.00 -11.74 22.90
CA SER A 401 39.84 -10.73 22.28
C SER A 401 39.48 -10.21 20.88
N SER A 402 38.21 -10.20 20.47
CA SER A 402 37.84 -9.91 19.06
C SER A 402 36.83 -8.77 18.84
N GLY A 403 36.29 -8.17 19.91
CA GLY A 403 35.45 -6.96 19.84
C GLY A 403 34.29 -7.05 18.82
N VAL A 404 33.89 -5.89 18.27
CA VAL A 404 32.82 -5.73 17.27
C VAL A 404 33.08 -6.40 15.92
N THR A 405 34.31 -6.88 15.68
CA THR A 405 34.65 -7.64 14.46
C THR A 405 34.17 -9.10 14.53
N SER A 406 33.79 -9.57 15.72
CA SER A 406 33.27 -10.93 15.93
C SER A 406 31.85 -11.08 15.36
N SER A 407 31.60 -12.21 14.69
CA SER A 407 30.26 -12.52 14.17
C SER A 407 29.35 -13.11 15.24
N TYR A 408 28.28 -12.38 15.59
CA TYR A 408 27.23 -12.79 16.51
C TYR A 408 25.86 -12.64 15.87
N LEU A 409 24.83 -13.14 16.55
CA LEU A 409 23.46 -12.93 16.12
C LEU A 409 23.13 -11.44 16.17
N VAL A 410 22.45 -10.96 15.15
CA VAL A 410 21.89 -9.61 15.07
C VAL A 410 20.46 -9.74 14.61
N SER A 411 19.62 -8.82 15.07
CA SER A 411 18.23 -8.79 14.66
C SER A 411 17.86 -7.34 14.30
N PRO A 412 17.44 -7.10 13.05
CA PRO A 412 17.13 -5.76 12.58
C PRO A 412 15.87 -5.25 13.28
N VAL A 413 15.89 -3.98 13.66
CA VAL A 413 14.73 -3.28 14.21
C VAL A 413 14.32 -2.17 13.26
N MET A 414 13.09 -2.21 12.78
CA MET A 414 12.45 -1.14 12.00
C MET A 414 11.37 -0.46 12.84
N ALA A 415 10.90 0.69 12.37
CA ALA A 415 9.77 1.40 12.98
C ALA A 415 8.60 1.48 11.99
N LEU A 416 7.39 1.22 12.47
CA LEU A 416 6.13 1.48 11.78
C LEU A 416 5.49 2.77 12.30
N SER A 417 4.72 3.44 11.46
CA SER A 417 3.83 4.53 11.89
C SER A 417 2.82 4.00 12.92
N ALA A 418 2.55 4.80 13.96
CA ALA A 418 1.53 4.48 14.96
C ALA A 418 0.10 4.40 14.39
N ASP A 419 -0.15 5.03 13.24
CA ASP A 419 -1.46 5.07 12.57
C ASP A 419 -1.77 3.78 11.78
N VAL A 420 -0.83 2.82 11.73
CA VAL A 420 -1.02 1.57 10.99
C VAL A 420 -2.21 0.82 11.56
N LYS A 421 -3.13 0.44 10.66
CA LYS A 421 -4.32 -0.35 11.02
C LYS A 421 -4.07 -1.81 10.74
N VAL A 422 -4.56 -2.66 11.63
CA VAL A 422 -4.31 -4.10 11.55
C VAL A 422 -5.57 -4.92 11.76
N THR A 423 -5.51 -6.15 11.28
CA THR A 423 -6.44 -7.24 11.64
C THR A 423 -5.64 -8.37 12.29
N GLY A 424 -6.33 -9.36 12.84
CA GLY A 424 -5.71 -10.50 13.53
C GLY A 424 -5.48 -10.24 15.02
N SER A 425 -5.17 -11.29 15.76
CA SER A 425 -5.02 -11.28 17.22
C SER A 425 -3.57 -11.06 17.70
N GLY A 426 -2.59 -11.03 16.78
CA GLY A 426 -1.17 -10.95 17.11
C GLY A 426 -0.55 -12.28 17.58
N THR A 427 -1.28 -13.39 17.54
CA THR A 427 -0.74 -14.72 17.87
C THR A 427 0.11 -15.23 16.71
N GLN A 428 0.93 -16.26 16.92
CA GLN A 428 1.72 -16.84 15.83
C GLN A 428 0.86 -17.40 14.69
N THR A 429 -0.31 -17.97 15.01
CA THR A 429 -1.24 -18.55 14.04
C THR A 429 -2.22 -17.54 13.43
N ASP A 430 -2.44 -16.41 14.11
CA ASP A 430 -3.25 -15.28 13.65
C ASP A 430 -2.49 -13.96 13.91
N PRO A 431 -1.39 -13.71 13.17
CA PRO A 431 -0.55 -12.54 13.39
C PRO A 431 -1.28 -11.28 12.96
N TYR A 432 -0.82 -10.12 13.45
CA TYR A 432 -1.31 -8.85 12.95
C TYR A 432 -1.01 -8.71 11.45
N VAL A 433 -2.02 -8.33 10.66
CA VAL A 433 -1.89 -8.08 9.21
C VAL A 433 -2.28 -6.63 8.93
N MET A 434 -1.35 -5.88 8.35
CA MET A 434 -1.56 -4.47 7.98
C MET A 434 -2.62 -4.32 6.88
N GLN A 435 -3.50 -3.34 7.02
CA GLN A 435 -4.56 -3.01 6.06
C GLN A 435 -4.16 -1.96 5.03
#